data_AF-A0A8T3PB57-F1
#
_entry.id   AF-A0A8T3PB57-F1
#
_cell.length_a   1.000
_cell.length_b   1.000
_cell.length_c   1.000
_cell.angle_alpha   90.00
_cell.angle_beta   90.00
_cell.angle_gamma   90.00
#
_symmetry.space_group_name_H-M   'P 1'
#
loop_
_entity.id
_entity.type
_entity.pdbx_description
1 polymer ?
#
loop_
_entity_poly.entity_id
_entity_poly.type
_entity_poly.pdbx_seq_one_letter_code
_entity_poly.pdbx_strand_id
1 'polypeptide(L)'
;MPVTLMALYRRPAGGDEALKTFRRRYADEHLPLVRATPGLISLTVDEVVQTFGDTDIILVAQMIFSDREQLDAGLASDAMRQAGRNLREIAPGLSTLIVLEPDVAMVPYATTAATLEQARENPAPTVGDGGDEGSTPDAGGAASDTGAGTARDTGTARGHMRDSE
;
A
#
# COMPACT_ATOMS: atom_id res chain seq x y z
N MET A 1 14.93 2.89 -21.87
CA MET A 1 13.85 2.27 -21.07
C MET A 1 13.63 3.15 -19.86
N PRO A 2 12.40 3.32 -19.35
CA PRO A 2 12.13 4.14 -18.18
C PRO A 2 13.01 3.74 -16.99
N VAL A 3 13.43 4.74 -16.22
CA VAL A 3 14.26 4.56 -15.02
C VAL A 3 13.56 5.22 -13.84
N THR A 4 13.53 4.53 -12.70
CA THR A 4 12.92 5.05 -11.47
C THR A 4 14.00 5.33 -10.45
N LEU A 5 14.08 6.58 -9.96
CA LEU A 5 14.77 6.90 -8.72
C LEU A 5 13.79 6.72 -7.57
N MET A 6 14.04 5.72 -6.72
CA MET A 6 13.25 5.43 -5.54
C MET A 6 13.96 5.97 -4.29
N ALA A 7 13.22 6.72 -3.47
CA ALA A 7 13.68 7.22 -2.19
C ALA A 7 12.90 6.55 -1.05
N LEU A 8 13.61 5.93 -0.12
CA LEU A 8 13.05 5.31 1.09
C LEU A 8 13.42 6.18 2.30
N TYR A 9 12.45 6.56 3.13
CA TYR A 9 12.69 7.38 4.31
C TYR A 9 12.36 6.63 5.60
N ARG A 10 13.35 6.58 6.48
CA ARG A 10 13.24 6.03 7.83
C ARG A 10 12.60 7.03 8.80
N ARG A 11 11.98 6.54 9.87
CA ARG A 11 11.38 7.37 10.92
C ARG A 11 12.44 8.30 11.55
N PRO A 12 12.20 9.62 11.65
CA PRO A 12 13.11 10.52 12.36
C PRO A 12 13.17 10.17 13.85
N ALA A 13 14.36 10.33 14.44
CA ALA A 13 14.51 10.32 15.89
C ALA A 13 13.80 11.54 16.51
N GLY A 14 13.21 11.37 17.70
CA GLY A 14 12.43 12.42 18.38
C GLY A 14 10.92 12.22 18.40
N GLY A 15 10.41 11.07 17.92
CA GLY A 15 9.01 10.68 18.05
C GLY A 15 8.05 11.44 17.14
N ASP A 16 6.78 11.53 17.54
CA ASP A 16 5.69 11.93 16.64
C ASP A 16 5.76 13.40 16.20
N GLU A 17 6.25 14.31 17.05
CA GLU A 17 6.44 15.72 16.65
C GLU A 17 7.62 15.89 15.68
N ALA A 18 8.65 15.04 15.76
CA ALA A 18 9.72 15.00 14.75
C ALA A 18 9.18 14.44 13.43
N LEU A 19 8.36 13.39 13.46
CA LEU A 19 7.68 12.82 12.29
C LEU A 19 6.75 13.84 11.60
N LYS A 20 5.93 14.54 12.38
CA LYS A 20 5.01 15.58 11.91
C LYS A 20 5.76 16.79 11.33
N THR A 21 6.86 17.20 11.97
CA THR A 21 7.74 18.25 11.44
C THR A 21 8.39 17.83 10.12
N PHE A 22 8.92 16.60 10.04
CA PHE A 22 9.46 16.05 8.79
C PHE A 22 8.39 16.02 7.69
N ARG A 23 7.21 15.44 7.93
CA ARG A 23 6.13 15.36 6.92
C ARG A 23 5.72 16.74 6.39
N ARG A 24 5.55 17.73 7.26
CA ARG A 24 5.24 19.12 6.86
C ARG A 24 6.34 19.70 5.97
N ARG A 25 7.59 19.71 6.44
CA ARG A 25 8.71 20.29 5.66
C ARG A 25 8.96 19.53 4.36
N TYR A 26 8.75 18.21 4.35
CA TYR A 26 8.85 17.40 3.15
C TYR A 26 7.81 17.81 2.11
N ALA A 27 6.54 17.97 2.50
CA ALA A 27 5.48 18.43 1.61
C ALA A 27 5.67 19.89 1.14
N ASP A 28 5.96 20.80 2.07
CA ASP A 28 5.94 22.25 1.82
C ASP A 28 7.25 22.80 1.21
N GLU A 29 8.40 22.19 1.52
CA GLU A 29 9.73 22.66 1.10
C GLU A 29 10.41 21.71 0.10
N HIS A 30 10.36 20.40 0.34
CA HIS A 30 11.13 19.43 -0.44
C HIS A 30 10.45 19.04 -1.76
N LEU A 31 9.18 18.63 -1.72
CA LEU A 31 8.45 18.19 -2.92
C LEU A 31 8.37 19.24 -4.03
N PRO A 32 8.21 20.56 -3.77
CA PRO A 32 8.27 21.58 -4.82
C PRO A 32 9.62 21.61 -5.56
N LEU A 33 10.73 21.42 -4.85
CA LEU A 33 12.08 21.36 -5.44
C LEU A 33 12.26 20.10 -6.27
N VAL A 34 11.76 18.95 -5.79
CA VAL A 34 11.79 17.68 -6.56
C VAL A 34 10.93 17.79 -7.83
N ARG A 35 9.72 18.35 -7.74
CA ARG A 35 8.83 18.56 -8.91
C ARG A 35 9.40 19.51 -9.96
N ALA A 36 10.34 20.38 -9.59
CA ALA A 36 11.05 21.26 -10.52
C ALA A 36 12.23 20.59 -11.25
N THR A 37 12.47 19.29 -11.03
CA THR A 37 13.57 18.54 -11.66
C THR A 37 13.31 18.34 -13.16
N PRO A 38 14.22 18.78 -14.06
CA PRO A 38 14.11 18.52 -15.49
C PRO A 38 14.07 17.02 -15.81
N GLY A 39 13.29 16.62 -16.81
CA GLY A 39 13.16 15.24 -17.26
C GLY A 39 12.27 14.34 -16.38
N LEU A 40 11.78 14.84 -15.24
CA LEU A 40 10.86 14.11 -14.36
C LEU A 40 9.48 13.94 -15.04
N ILE A 41 9.08 12.69 -15.27
CA ILE A 41 7.78 12.33 -15.87
C ILE A 41 6.70 12.23 -14.79
N SER A 42 7.01 11.57 -13.68
CA SER A 42 6.05 11.31 -12.60
C SER A 42 6.74 11.26 -11.24
N LEU A 43 6.00 11.66 -10.21
CA LEU A 43 6.41 11.62 -8.81
C LEU A 43 5.24 11.07 -7.99
N THR A 44 5.42 9.89 -7.38
CA THR A 44 4.52 9.38 -6.32
C THR A 44 5.18 9.49 -4.97
N VAL A 45 4.36 9.62 -3.94
CA VAL A 45 4.77 9.61 -2.52
C VAL A 45 3.73 8.80 -1.78
N ASP A 46 4.16 7.69 -1.19
CA ASP A 46 3.30 6.68 -0.60
C ASP A 46 3.72 6.47 0.88
N GLU A 47 2.75 6.46 1.80
CA GLU A 47 2.97 6.18 3.23
C GLU A 47 3.09 4.67 3.47
N VAL A 48 4.10 4.25 4.23
CA VAL A 48 4.25 2.83 4.62
C VAL A 48 3.33 2.54 5.79
N VAL A 49 2.17 1.95 5.49
CA VAL A 49 1.15 1.58 6.49
C VAL A 49 1.43 0.24 7.19
N GLN A 50 2.17 -0.66 6.55
CA GLN A 50 2.52 -1.98 7.07
C GLN A 50 3.81 -2.50 6.42
N THR A 51 4.59 -3.27 7.18
CA THR A 51 5.78 -3.98 6.69
C THR A 51 5.73 -5.45 7.11
N PHE A 52 6.29 -6.33 6.29
CA PHE A 52 6.47 -7.75 6.61
C PHE A 52 7.97 -8.02 6.79
N GLY A 53 8.48 -7.66 7.97
CA GLY A 53 9.90 -7.67 8.31
C GLY A 53 10.32 -6.42 9.06
N ASP A 54 11.48 -6.50 9.73
CA ASP A 54 12.01 -5.43 10.58
C ASP A 54 12.56 -4.28 9.75
N THR A 55 11.83 -3.16 9.73
CA THR A 55 12.28 -1.91 9.12
C THR A 55 11.55 -0.71 9.75
N ASP A 56 12.22 0.45 9.74
CA ASP A 56 11.74 1.74 10.25
C ASP A 56 11.31 2.71 9.12
N ILE A 57 11.16 2.20 7.88
CA ILE A 57 10.69 2.99 6.73
C ILE A 57 9.23 3.43 6.95
N ILE A 58 8.98 4.72 6.76
CA ILE A 58 7.67 5.38 6.95
C ILE A 58 7.08 5.97 5.66
N LEU A 59 7.92 6.16 4.65
CA LEU A 59 7.57 6.88 3.42
C LEU A 59 8.43 6.37 2.27
N VAL A 60 7.81 6.18 1.11
CA VAL A 60 8.48 5.87 -0.15
C VAL A 60 8.13 6.96 -1.15
N ALA A 61 9.09 7.40 -1.95
CA ALA A 61 8.84 8.25 -3.11
C ALA A 61 9.44 7.61 -4.37
N GLN A 62 8.72 7.68 -5.48
CA GLN A 62 9.17 7.17 -6.78
C GLN A 62 9.18 8.31 -7.80
N MET A 63 10.33 8.54 -8.43
CA MET A 63 10.55 9.55 -9.47
C MET A 63 10.88 8.85 -10.78
N ILE A 64 10.02 8.97 -11.79
CA ILE A 64 10.16 8.27 -13.07
C ILE A 64 10.73 9.20 -14.14
N PHE A 65 11.71 8.71 -14.89
CA PHE A 65 12.36 9.36 -16.03
C PHE A 65 12.25 8.46 -17.27
N SER A 66 12.34 9.01 -18.50
CA SER A 66 12.21 8.22 -19.75
C SER A 66 13.33 7.20 -19.95
N ASP A 67 14.50 7.51 -19.40
CA ASP A 67 15.75 6.81 -19.57
C ASP A 67 16.79 7.33 -18.56
N ARG A 68 17.98 6.72 -18.61
CA ARG A 68 19.07 7.02 -17.71
C ARG A 68 19.70 8.39 -17.96
N GLU A 69 19.71 8.87 -19.19
CA GLU A 69 20.28 10.19 -19.54
C GLU A 69 19.42 11.31 -18.93
N GLN A 70 18.09 11.19 -19.00
CA GLN A 70 17.19 12.13 -18.32
C GLN A 70 17.29 12.07 -16.80
N LEU A 71 17.47 10.89 -16.20
CA LEU A 71 17.75 10.79 -14.76
C LEU A 71 19.05 11.50 -14.39
N ASP A 72 20.15 11.20 -15.08
CA ASP A 72 21.47 11.75 -14.75
C ASP A 72 21.49 13.29 -14.98
N ALA A 73 20.82 13.80 -16.03
CA ALA A 73 20.63 15.23 -16.26
C ALA A 73 19.75 15.89 -15.19
N GLY A 74 18.67 15.22 -14.75
CA GLY A 74 17.81 15.67 -13.66
C GLY A 74 18.56 15.75 -12.33
N LEU A 75 19.37 14.73 -12.01
CA LEU A 75 20.25 14.71 -10.83
C LEU A 75 21.32 15.81 -10.87
N ALA A 76 21.82 16.14 -12.06
CA ALA A 76 22.77 17.22 -12.29
C ALA A 76 22.14 18.63 -12.34
N SER A 77 20.82 18.79 -12.11
CA SER A 77 20.13 20.07 -12.16
C SER A 77 20.28 20.93 -10.88
N ASP A 78 20.03 22.24 -11.00
CA ASP A 78 19.97 23.12 -9.82
C ASP A 78 18.77 22.84 -8.91
N ALA A 79 17.66 22.36 -9.47
CA ALA A 79 16.50 21.93 -8.70
C ALA A 79 16.85 20.76 -7.78
N MET A 80 17.48 19.71 -8.31
CA MET A 80 17.89 18.56 -7.50
C MET A 80 19.05 18.90 -6.55
N ARG A 81 19.98 19.79 -6.93
CA ARG A 81 20.98 20.34 -5.99
C ARG A 81 20.32 21.04 -4.79
N GLN A 82 19.25 21.80 -5.01
CA GLN A 82 18.48 22.45 -3.95
C GLN A 82 17.69 21.44 -3.12
N ALA A 83 16.96 20.52 -3.76
CA ALA A 83 16.22 19.45 -3.10
C ALA A 83 17.12 18.63 -2.17
N GLY A 84 18.31 18.24 -2.64
CA GLY A 84 19.30 17.52 -1.85
C GLY A 84 19.91 18.34 -0.71
N ARG A 85 20.02 19.68 -0.82
CA ARG A 85 20.44 20.53 0.32
C ARG A 85 19.34 20.56 1.40
N ASN A 86 18.12 20.90 1.00
CA ASN A 86 16.95 20.89 1.88
C ASN A 86 16.77 19.52 2.55
N LEU A 87 16.93 18.41 1.82
CA LEU A 87 16.76 17.07 2.40
C LEU A 87 17.75 16.76 3.53
N ARG A 88 18.99 17.24 3.43
CA ARG A 88 20.00 17.10 4.50
C ARG A 88 19.62 17.90 5.76
N GLU A 89 18.86 18.97 5.62
CA GLU A 89 18.37 19.79 6.74
C GLU A 89 17.10 19.21 7.38
N ILE A 90 16.19 18.62 6.59
CA ILE A 90 14.89 18.14 7.10
C ILE A 90 14.91 16.65 7.50
N ALA A 91 15.83 15.86 6.93
CA ALA A 91 15.89 14.41 7.07
C ALA A 91 17.33 13.86 7.12
N PRO A 92 18.23 14.40 7.97
CA PRO A 92 19.64 14.01 8.00
C PRO A 92 19.82 12.51 8.26
N GLY A 93 20.37 11.78 7.28
CA GLY A 93 20.65 10.35 7.38
C GLY A 93 19.44 9.41 7.32
N LEU A 94 18.24 9.92 7.02
CA LEU A 94 17.00 9.12 6.98
C LEU A 94 16.70 8.53 5.60
N SER A 95 17.27 9.09 4.53
CA SER A 95 16.98 8.73 3.13
C SER A 95 17.94 7.69 2.57
N THR A 96 17.41 6.63 1.97
CA THR A 96 18.13 5.73 1.05
C THR A 96 17.64 5.99 -0.37
N LEU A 97 18.55 6.26 -1.30
CA LEU A 97 18.23 6.44 -2.72
C LEU A 97 18.66 5.20 -3.52
N ILE A 98 17.78 4.70 -4.36
CA ILE A 98 17.99 3.50 -5.19
C ILE A 98 17.58 3.84 -6.63
N VAL A 99 18.45 3.56 -7.60
CA VAL A 99 18.10 3.61 -9.03
C VAL A 99 17.60 2.23 -9.44
N LEU A 100 16.41 2.19 -10.05
CA LEU A 100 15.76 0.98 -10.54
C LEU A 100 15.63 1.06 -12.06
N GLU A 101 16.10 0.01 -12.73
CA GLU A 101 15.90 -0.22 -14.16
C GLU A 101 15.07 -1.51 -14.32
N PRO A 102 14.14 -1.60 -15.29
CA PRO A 102 13.34 -2.81 -15.48
C PRO A 102 14.22 -4.02 -15.86
N ASP A 103 14.04 -5.14 -15.16
CA ASP A 103 14.60 -6.42 -15.59
C ASP A 103 13.86 -6.89 -16.85
N VAL A 104 14.55 -6.85 -17.99
CA VAL A 104 14.03 -7.18 -19.31
C VAL A 104 13.44 -8.60 -19.38
N ALA A 105 13.97 -9.56 -18.61
CA ALA A 105 13.44 -10.92 -18.55
C ALA A 105 12.08 -10.99 -17.82
N MET A 106 11.84 -10.05 -16.90
CA MET A 106 10.64 -10.01 -16.05
C MET A 106 9.56 -9.07 -16.58
N VAL A 107 9.89 -8.13 -17.49
CA VAL A 107 8.93 -7.20 -18.12
C VAL A 107 7.65 -7.88 -18.65
N PRO A 108 7.68 -9.04 -19.35
CA PRO A 108 6.46 -9.69 -19.85
C PRO A 108 5.45 -10.11 -18.77
N TYR A 109 5.92 -10.22 -17.52
CA TYR A 109 5.10 -10.62 -16.35
C TYR A 109 4.72 -9.41 -15.47
N ALA A 110 5.25 -8.23 -15.75
CA ALA A 110 5.06 -7.04 -14.94
C ALA A 110 3.86 -6.20 -15.42
N THR A 111 3.02 -5.77 -14.48
CA THR A 111 1.95 -4.80 -14.73
C THR A 111 2.56 -3.43 -15.10
N THR A 112 2.07 -2.81 -16.18
CA THR A 112 2.60 -1.51 -16.62
C THR A 112 2.13 -0.35 -15.74
N ALA A 113 2.87 0.76 -15.73
CA ALA A 113 2.50 1.96 -15.00
C ALA A 113 1.10 2.49 -15.37
N ALA A 114 0.74 2.47 -16.66
CA ALA A 114 -0.59 2.87 -17.13
C ALA A 114 -1.70 1.99 -16.55
N THR A 115 -1.45 0.69 -16.40
CA THR A 115 -2.39 -0.26 -15.78
C THR A 115 -2.54 0.00 -14.26
N LEU A 116 -1.48 0.41 -13.58
CA LEU A 116 -1.52 0.79 -12.15
C LEU A 116 -2.21 2.13 -11.92
N GLU A 117 -1.99 3.11 -12.80
CA GLU A 117 -2.66 4.41 -12.76
C GLU A 117 -4.17 4.25 -12.95
N GLN A 118 -4.59 3.48 -13.96
CA GLN A 118 -6.00 3.21 -14.20
C GLN A 118 -6.67 2.41 -13.06
N ALA A 119 -5.92 1.57 -12.33
CA ALA A 119 -6.41 0.88 -11.13
C ALA A 119 -6.51 1.80 -9.89
N ARG A 120 -5.72 2.88 -9.84
CA ARG A 120 -5.83 3.94 -8.81
C ARG A 120 -7.03 4.87 -9.09
N GLU A 121 -7.30 5.18 -10.35
CA GLU A 121 -8.44 6.00 -10.77
C GLU A 121 -9.79 5.27 -10.65
N ASN A 122 -9.80 3.95 -10.87
CA ASN A 122 -10.99 3.12 -10.78
C ASN A 122 -10.75 1.94 -9.81
N PRO A 123 -10.74 2.19 -8.48
CA PRO A 123 -10.61 1.12 -7.50
C PRO A 123 -11.78 0.14 -7.65
N ALA A 124 -11.48 -1.17 -7.52
CA ALA A 124 -12.51 -2.20 -7.53
C ALA A 124 -13.58 -1.87 -6.46
N PRO A 125 -14.88 -2.10 -6.74
CA PRO A 125 -15.93 -1.82 -5.77
C PRO A 125 -15.62 -2.57 -4.47
N THR A 126 -15.57 -1.83 -3.37
CA THR A 126 -15.42 -2.43 -2.04
C THR A 126 -16.52 -3.47 -1.89
N VAL A 127 -16.16 -4.73 -1.66
CA VAL A 127 -17.11 -5.79 -1.36
C VAL A 127 -17.88 -5.34 -0.13
N GLY A 128 -19.13 -4.92 -0.33
CA GLY A 128 -19.96 -4.43 0.75
C GLY A 128 -20.11 -5.54 1.77
N ASP A 129 -19.88 -5.21 3.04
CA ASP A 129 -20.18 -6.13 4.13
C ASP A 129 -21.67 -6.48 4.03
N GLY A 130 -21.95 -7.77 3.87
CA GLY A 130 -23.25 -8.29 3.50
C GLY A 130 -24.20 -8.26 4.68
N GLY A 131 -24.68 -7.06 5.03
CA GLY A 131 -25.75 -6.86 6.00
C GLY A 131 -27.03 -7.54 5.54
N ASP A 132 -27.21 -8.80 5.95
CA ASP A 132 -28.46 -9.55 5.86
C ASP A 132 -29.49 -8.93 6.83
N GLU A 133 -30.07 -7.79 6.44
CA GLU A 133 -31.22 -7.24 7.14
C GLU A 133 -32.46 -8.10 6.83
N GLY A 134 -32.80 -8.94 7.82
CA GLY A 134 -33.71 -10.06 7.65
C GLY A 134 -35.08 -9.71 7.09
N SER A 135 -35.40 -10.28 5.93
CA SER A 135 -36.77 -10.39 5.44
C SER A 135 -37.54 -11.42 6.27
N THR A 136 -38.28 -10.96 7.27
CA THR A 136 -39.31 -11.79 7.92
C THR A 136 -40.45 -12.09 6.93
N PRO A 137 -40.78 -13.35 6.64
CA PRO A 137 -41.95 -13.67 5.81
C PRO A 137 -43.24 -13.48 6.62
N ASP A 138 -44.20 -12.80 6.00
CA ASP A 138 -45.52 -12.48 6.56
C ASP A 138 -46.38 -13.73 6.78
N ALA A 139 -47.30 -13.67 7.74
CA ALA A 139 -48.07 -14.81 8.23
C ALA A 139 -49.44 -14.94 7.56
N GLY A 140 -49.75 -16.10 6.98
CA GLY A 140 -51.12 -16.37 6.51
C GLY A 140 -51.40 -17.81 6.07
N GLY A 141 -52.46 -18.42 6.61
CA GLY A 141 -53.24 -19.43 5.85
C GLY A 141 -53.29 -20.89 6.33
N ALA A 142 -53.82 -21.15 7.53
CA ALA A 142 -54.77 -22.22 7.89
C ALA A 142 -54.64 -23.71 7.41
N ALA A 143 -54.73 -24.63 8.40
CA ALA A 143 -55.27 -26.02 8.35
C ALA A 143 -54.59 -27.04 7.38
N SER A 144 -54.59 -28.38 7.55
CA SER A 144 -54.83 -29.38 8.63
C SER A 144 -54.39 -30.77 8.04
N ASP A 145 -54.28 -31.93 8.70
CA ASP A 145 -54.71 -32.46 10.01
C ASP A 145 -53.82 -33.67 10.44
N THR A 146 -54.11 -34.30 11.59
CA THR A 146 -53.83 -35.70 12.01
C THR A 146 -52.54 -36.44 11.59
N GLY A 147 -51.79 -36.92 12.59
CA GLY A 147 -50.77 -37.98 12.42
C GLY A 147 -50.02 -38.34 13.72
N ALA A 148 -50.46 -39.38 14.44
CA ALA A 148 -49.84 -39.83 15.69
C ALA A 148 -48.55 -40.65 15.46
N GLY A 149 -47.59 -40.60 16.40
CA GLY A 149 -46.37 -41.40 16.33
C GLY A 149 -45.38 -41.21 17.48
N THR A 150 -45.68 -41.79 18.65
CA THR A 150 -44.73 -41.88 19.77
C THR A 150 -43.67 -42.96 19.55
N ALA A 151 -42.38 -42.60 19.56
CA ALA A 151 -41.31 -43.51 19.94
C ALA A 151 -40.10 -42.75 20.51
N ARG A 152 -39.45 -43.34 21.51
CA ARG A 152 -38.18 -42.87 22.10
C ARG A 152 -37.03 -43.64 21.45
N ASP A 153 -35.88 -43.01 21.27
CA ASP A 153 -34.61 -43.69 21.55
C ASP A 153 -33.51 -42.70 21.97
N THR A 154 -32.53 -43.19 22.72
CA THR A 154 -31.56 -42.40 23.50
C THR A 154 -30.13 -42.60 22.99
N GLY A 155 -29.57 -41.58 22.32
CA GLY A 155 -28.15 -41.56 21.91
C GLY A 155 -27.28 -40.76 22.87
N THR A 156 -26.66 -41.42 23.86
CA THR A 156 -25.79 -40.77 24.86
C THR A 156 -24.34 -40.60 24.35
N ALA A 157 -23.70 -39.50 24.74
CA ALA A 157 -22.33 -39.14 24.35
C ALA A 157 -21.20 -39.91 25.06
N ARG A 158 -20.07 -40.09 24.37
CA ARG A 158 -18.65 -40.11 24.84
C ARG A 158 -17.76 -40.48 23.63
N GLY A 159 -16.54 -39.97 23.43
CA GLY A 159 -15.78 -38.98 24.20
C GLY A 159 -14.59 -39.57 24.95
N HIS A 160 -13.48 -39.87 24.25
CA HIS A 160 -12.04 -39.95 24.64
C HIS A 160 -11.30 -40.72 23.51
N MET A 161 -10.19 -40.26 22.91
CA MET A 161 -8.89 -39.76 23.40
C MET A 161 -7.88 -40.89 23.69
N ARG A 162 -6.85 -40.97 22.83
CA ARG A 162 -5.42 -41.36 23.00
C ARG A 162 -4.83 -41.50 21.58
N ASP A 163 -3.78 -40.78 21.20
CA ASP A 163 -2.36 -40.94 21.61
C ASP A 163 -1.83 -42.32 21.18
N SER A 164 -1.08 -42.44 20.08
CA SER A 164 0.35 -42.11 19.92
C SER A 164 1.28 -43.27 20.30
N GLU A 165 1.68 -44.04 19.28
CA GLU A 165 3.01 -44.66 19.11
C GLU A 165 3.43 -44.49 17.64
#